data_AF-A0A7J9ANU8-F1
#
_entry.id   AF-A0A7J9ANU8-F1
#
_cell.length_a   1.000
_cell.length_b   1.000
_cell.length_c   1.000
_cell.angle_alpha   90.00
_cell.angle_beta   90.00
_cell.angle_gamma   90.00
#
_symmetry.space_group_name_H-M   'P 1'
#
loop_
_entity.id
_entity.type
_entity.pdbx_description
1 polymer ?
#
loop_
_entity_poly.entity_id
_entity_poly.type
_entity_poly.pdbx_seq_one_letter_code
_entity_poly.pdbx_strand_id
1 'polypeptide(L)'
;KKVPKKKKDIRCHECVGCGHNQVECANILNKNKKSLCIAWSDDGSSCEPKDDDEHQSNYLIFTSKVVNAVTIDLDNYSYSHVESIEDFMDNYKTMLNKWDLVCKINKRLTDENFRLKQEN
;
A
#
# COMPACT_ATOMS: atom_id res chain seq x y z
N LYS A 1 5.29 9.41 41.92
CA LYS A 1 4.28 10.16 41.13
C LYS A 1 4.22 9.56 39.72
N LYS A 2 3.10 8.95 39.30
CA LYS A 2 2.95 8.38 37.95
C LYS A 2 2.53 9.49 36.97
N VAL A 3 3.27 9.68 35.88
CA VAL A 3 2.93 10.63 34.80
C VAL A 3 1.75 10.05 34.00
N PRO A 4 0.64 10.78 33.80
CA PRO A 4 -0.48 10.28 33.01
C PRO A 4 -0.09 10.20 31.53
N LYS A 5 -0.14 9.00 30.97
CA LYS A 5 0.00 8.79 29.52
C LYS A 5 -1.21 9.44 28.83
N LYS A 6 -0.98 10.54 28.10
CA LYS A 6 -2.00 11.16 27.24
C LYS A 6 -2.40 10.12 26.19
N LYS A 7 -3.64 9.64 26.23
CA LYS A 7 -4.19 8.81 25.16
C LYS A 7 -4.18 9.68 23.90
N LYS A 8 -3.53 9.21 22.83
CA LYS A 8 -3.54 9.93 21.55
C LYS A 8 -4.95 9.82 21.00
N ASP A 9 -5.70 10.92 21.02
CA ASP A 9 -7.02 10.94 20.39
C ASP A 9 -6.86 10.68 18.89
N ILE A 10 -7.69 9.78 18.38
CA ILE A 10 -7.73 9.45 16.96
C ILE A 10 -8.23 10.69 16.23
N ARG A 11 -7.42 11.25 15.32
CA ARG A 11 -7.77 12.42 14.52
C ARG A 11 -7.79 12.03 13.04
N CYS A 12 -8.85 12.43 12.35
CA CYS A 12 -8.95 12.27 10.91
C CYS A 12 -8.21 13.42 10.23
N HIS A 13 -7.26 13.11 9.33
CA HIS A 13 -6.48 14.12 8.62
C HIS A 13 -7.28 14.90 7.57
N GLU A 14 -8.40 14.36 7.08
CA GLU A 14 -9.21 14.98 6.02
C GLU A 14 -10.20 16.03 6.54
N CYS A 15 -10.77 15.82 7.72
CA CYS A 15 -11.73 16.75 8.32
C CYS A 15 -11.22 17.38 9.62
N VAL A 16 -10.03 16.99 10.08
CA VAL A 16 -9.40 17.45 11.33
C VAL A 16 -10.23 17.11 12.60
N GLY A 17 -11.33 16.37 12.45
CA GLY A 17 -12.18 15.90 13.54
C GLY A 17 -11.53 14.81 14.37
N CYS A 18 -11.93 14.70 15.65
CA CYS A 18 -11.53 13.62 16.54
C CYS A 18 -12.56 12.48 16.57
N GLY A 19 -12.13 11.26 16.89
CA GLY A 19 -12.99 10.11 17.16
C GLY A 19 -13.18 9.11 16.01
N HIS A 20 -12.63 9.36 14.83
CA HIS A 20 -12.69 8.42 13.69
C HIS A 20 -11.38 8.44 12.88
N ASN A 21 -11.08 7.32 12.23
CA ASN A 21 -9.95 7.20 11.31
C ASN A 21 -10.36 7.62 9.88
N GLN A 22 -9.41 7.67 8.95
CA GLN A 22 -9.69 8.05 7.56
C GLN A 22 -10.73 7.15 6.87
N VAL A 23 -10.74 5.83 7.14
CA VAL A 23 -11.66 4.90 6.46
C VAL A 23 -13.12 5.08 6.87
N GLU A 24 -13.36 5.67 8.04
CA GLU A 24 -14.69 6.02 8.56
C GLU A 24 -15.12 7.44 8.18
N CYS A 25 -14.23 8.24 7.58
CA CYS A 25 -14.52 9.63 7.24
C CYS A 25 -15.51 9.73 6.08
N ALA A 26 -16.68 10.36 6.32
CA ALA A 26 -17.70 10.57 5.29
C ALA A 26 -17.16 11.26 4.02
N ASN A 27 -16.20 12.18 4.19
CA ASN A 27 -15.57 12.89 3.07
C ASN A 27 -14.75 11.94 2.17
N ILE A 28 -14.05 10.95 2.75
CA ILE A 28 -13.33 9.94 1.98
C ILE A 28 -14.30 8.93 1.36
N LEU A 29 -15.27 8.45 2.13
CA LEU A 29 -16.25 7.48 1.65
C LEU A 29 -17.02 7.99 0.41
N ASN A 30 -17.32 9.29 0.36
CA ASN A 30 -17.97 9.92 -0.79
C ASN A 30 -17.04 10.08 -2.00
N LYS A 31 -15.72 10.26 -1.80
CA LYS A 31 -14.71 10.31 -2.88
C LYS A 31 -14.50 8.92 -3.50
N ASN A 32 -14.37 7.88 -2.67
CA ASN A 32 -14.09 6.51 -3.13
C ASN A 32 -15.23 5.92 -3.95
N LYS A 33 -16.50 6.25 -3.66
CA LYS A 33 -17.66 5.85 -4.47
C LYS A 33 -17.56 6.29 -5.93
N LYS A 34 -16.88 7.41 -6.20
CA LYS A 34 -16.66 7.93 -7.57
C LYS A 34 -15.40 7.34 -8.23
N SER A 35 -14.38 7.01 -7.44
CA SER A 35 -13.11 6.44 -7.92
C SER A 35 -13.21 4.94 -8.25
N LEU A 36 -14.11 4.19 -7.59
CA LEU A 36 -14.30 2.76 -7.85
C LEU A 36 -14.88 2.45 -9.23
N CYS A 37 -15.51 3.41 -9.90
CA CYS A 37 -16.09 3.24 -11.23
C CYS A 37 -15.05 3.14 -12.37
N ILE A 38 -13.76 3.43 -12.12
CA ILE A 38 -12.75 3.55 -13.19
C ILE A 38 -12.02 2.22 -13.48
N ALA A 39 -12.13 1.21 -12.61
CA ALA A 39 -11.32 -0.01 -12.71
C ALA A 39 -11.99 -1.20 -13.44
N TRP A 40 -13.22 -1.06 -13.95
CA TRP A 40 -13.97 -2.15 -14.59
C TRP A 40 -14.47 -1.69 -15.97
N SER A 41 -13.63 -1.81 -17.00
CA SER A 41 -14.04 -1.65 -18.40
C SER A 41 -14.16 -3.02 -19.06
N ASP A 42 -15.35 -3.61 -19.00
CA ASP A 42 -15.98 -4.22 -20.17
C ASP A 42 -17.47 -3.89 -20.10
N ASP A 43 -17.99 -3.33 -21.19
CA ASP A 43 -19.35 -2.84 -21.42
C ASP A 43 -19.76 -1.43 -20.91
N GLY A 44 -19.59 -0.43 -21.79
CA GLY A 44 -20.75 0.32 -22.28
C GLY A 44 -21.38 1.47 -21.46
N SER A 45 -20.80 1.97 -20.37
CA SER A 45 -21.33 3.17 -19.69
C SER A 45 -20.49 4.41 -19.98
N SER A 46 -21.02 5.34 -20.78
CA SER A 46 -20.44 6.66 -21.03
C SER A 46 -20.41 7.49 -19.73
N CYS A 47 -19.32 7.37 -18.99
CA CYS A 47 -18.97 8.27 -17.91
C CYS A 47 -18.11 9.37 -18.51
N GLU A 48 -18.73 10.41 -19.06
CA GLU A 48 -17.96 11.58 -19.50
C GLU A 48 -17.19 12.16 -18.30
N PRO A 49 -15.86 12.29 -18.38
CA PRO A 49 -15.09 12.96 -17.36
C PRO A 49 -15.47 14.44 -17.42
N LYS A 50 -16.16 14.94 -16.39
CA LYS A 50 -16.16 16.38 -16.16
C LYS A 50 -14.77 16.75 -15.68
N ASP A 51 -14.07 17.37 -16.61
CA ASP A 51 -12.76 17.99 -16.51
C ASP A 51 -12.86 19.18 -15.55
N ASP A 52 -12.86 18.90 -14.24
CA ASP A 52 -12.67 19.94 -13.23
C ASP A 52 -12.23 19.28 -11.91
N ASP A 53 -10.96 18.87 -11.88
CA ASP A 53 -10.15 18.93 -10.68
C ASP A 53 -8.75 18.43 -10.99
N GLU A 54 -7.78 19.34 -10.89
CA GLU A 54 -6.34 19.09 -10.85
C GLU A 54 -5.97 18.40 -9.52
N HIS A 55 -6.64 17.30 -9.18
CA HIS A 55 -6.25 16.48 -8.03
C HIS A 55 -5.17 15.52 -8.50
N GLN A 56 -3.95 15.90 -8.12
CA GLN A 56 -2.76 15.07 -8.03
C GLN A 56 -3.13 13.75 -7.33
N SER A 57 -3.61 12.79 -8.11
CA SER A 57 -3.80 11.42 -7.71
C SER A 57 -2.48 10.91 -7.15
N ASN A 58 -2.46 10.56 -5.87
CA ASN A 58 -1.29 10.00 -5.19
C ASN A 58 -1.01 8.57 -5.69
N TYR A 59 -0.75 8.42 -6.99
CA TYR A 59 -0.22 7.20 -7.56
C TYR A 59 1.21 7.05 -7.06
N LEU A 60 1.43 6.10 -6.16
CA LEU A 60 2.77 5.64 -5.82
C LEU A 60 3.25 4.74 -6.96
N ILE A 61 3.95 5.34 -7.94
CA ILE A 61 4.61 4.59 -9.00
C ILE A 61 5.98 4.13 -8.47
N PHE A 62 6.16 2.82 -8.27
CA PHE A 62 7.46 2.23 -7.96
C PHE A 62 8.35 2.26 -9.21
N THR A 63 9.03 3.38 -9.47
CA THR A 63 10.14 3.43 -10.42
C THR A 63 11.47 3.46 -9.67
N SER A 64 12.31 2.46 -9.88
CA SER A 64 13.71 2.51 -9.45
C SER A 64 14.50 3.36 -10.46
N LYS A 65 15.00 4.52 -10.01
CA LYS A 65 16.01 5.26 -10.77
C LYS A 65 17.38 4.81 -10.30
N VAL A 66 18.16 4.17 -11.17
CA VAL A 66 19.61 4.06 -10.97
C VAL A 66 20.19 5.41 -11.36
N VAL A 67 20.47 6.28 -10.38
CA VAL A 67 21.11 7.59 -10.62
C VAL A 67 22.52 7.56 -10.07
N ASN A 68 23.50 7.63 -10.97
CA ASN A 68 24.80 8.18 -10.63
C ASN A 68 24.59 9.66 -10.25
N ALA A 69 24.88 9.96 -8.98
CA ALA A 69 25.14 11.28 -8.39
C ALA A 69 24.42 12.50 -8.99
N VAL A 70 23.30 12.91 -8.39
CA VAL A 70 22.88 14.32 -8.32
C VAL A 70 22.29 14.60 -6.94
N THR A 71 22.90 15.55 -6.24
CA THR A 71 22.57 16.04 -4.89
C THR A 71 21.17 16.64 -4.83
N ILE A 72 20.29 16.10 -4.00
CA ILE A 72 19.07 16.76 -3.53
C ILE A 72 19.34 17.13 -2.07
N ASP A 73 19.37 18.43 -1.76
CA ASP A 73 19.55 18.96 -0.40
C ASP A 73 18.48 18.39 0.55
N LEU A 74 18.93 17.64 1.55
CA LEU A 74 18.09 16.91 2.50
C LEU A 74 18.40 17.34 3.95
N ASP A 75 18.65 18.63 4.17
CA ASP A 75 19.22 19.14 5.43
C ASP A 75 18.22 19.28 6.61
N ASN A 76 17.05 18.62 6.59
CA ASN A 76 16.12 18.72 7.73
C ASN A 76 15.25 17.48 8.01
N TYR A 77 15.76 16.28 7.77
CA TYR A 77 15.13 15.08 8.33
C TYR A 77 16.18 14.23 9.03
N SER A 78 16.27 14.38 10.35
CA SER A 78 17.06 13.49 11.21
C SER A 78 16.41 12.10 11.20
N TYR A 79 16.72 11.33 10.17
CA TYR A 79 16.25 9.97 9.99
C TYR A 79 17.21 9.04 10.74
N SER A 80 16.88 8.67 11.98
CA SER A 80 17.78 7.88 12.84
C SER A 80 17.81 6.38 12.51
N HIS A 81 17.38 5.96 11.32
CA HIS A 81 17.47 4.55 10.90
C HIS A 81 17.37 4.38 9.38
N VAL A 82 18.32 4.94 8.61
CA VAL A 82 18.47 4.54 7.20
C VAL A 82 18.97 3.11 7.22
N GLU A 83 18.07 2.12 7.04
CA GLU A 83 18.48 0.78 6.60
C GLU A 83 19.38 0.96 5.38
N SER A 84 20.56 0.36 5.42
CA SER A 84 21.49 0.46 4.30
C SER A 84 20.80 -0.07 3.04
N ILE A 85 21.21 0.43 1.88
CA ILE A 85 20.81 -0.14 0.58
C ILE A 85 21.12 -1.66 0.58
N GLU A 86 22.18 -2.08 1.26
CA GLU A 86 22.56 -3.48 1.45
C GLU A 86 21.52 -4.26 2.27
N ASP A 87 21.07 -3.74 3.41
CA ASP A 87 20.04 -4.35 4.26
C ASP A 87 18.73 -4.54 3.48
N PHE A 88 18.37 -3.52 2.69
CA PHE A 88 17.21 -3.58 1.80
C PHE A 88 17.37 -4.71 0.79
N MET A 89 18.48 -4.76 0.05
CA MET A 89 18.73 -5.82 -0.94
C MET A 89 18.68 -7.22 -0.32
N ASP A 90 19.22 -7.41 0.88
CA ASP A 90 19.20 -8.70 1.57
C ASP A 90 17.80 -9.10 2.02
N ASN A 91 16.97 -8.14 2.42
CA ASN A 91 15.56 -8.39 2.69
C ASN A 91 14.81 -8.85 1.42
N TYR A 92 15.09 -8.24 0.26
CA TYR A 92 14.49 -8.68 -1.01
C TYR A 92 14.92 -10.08 -1.42
N LYS A 93 16.21 -10.41 -1.32
CA LYS A 93 16.70 -11.77 -1.57
C LYS A 93 16.01 -12.78 -0.65
N THR A 94 15.88 -12.43 0.64
CA THR A 94 15.21 -13.27 1.63
C THR A 94 13.74 -13.49 1.26
N MET A 95 13.02 -12.43 0.88
CA MET A 95 11.63 -12.51 0.48
C MET A 95 11.46 -13.37 -0.78
N LEU A 96 12.33 -13.19 -1.78
CA LEU A 96 12.33 -13.97 -3.01
C LEU A 96 12.49 -15.47 -2.74
N ASN A 97 13.47 -15.84 -1.91
CA ASN A 97 13.70 -17.24 -1.54
C ASN A 97 12.51 -17.85 -0.79
N LYS A 98 11.90 -17.09 0.13
CA LYS A 98 10.69 -17.52 0.85
C LYS A 98 9.52 -17.71 -0.11
N TRP A 99 9.33 -16.80 -1.06
CA TRP A 99 8.28 -16.88 -2.06
C TRP A 99 8.43 -18.11 -2.95
N ASP A 100 9.64 -18.38 -3.46
CA ASP A 100 9.93 -19.58 -4.24
C ASP A 100 9.59 -20.87 -3.47
N LEU A 101 9.97 -20.94 -2.19
CA LEU A 101 9.63 -22.07 -1.33
C LEU A 101 8.11 -22.24 -1.18
N VAL A 102 7.38 -21.14 -0.93
CA VAL A 102 5.92 -21.15 -0.80
C VAL A 102 5.26 -21.63 -2.10
N CYS A 103 5.73 -21.16 -3.26
CA CYS A 103 5.21 -21.63 -4.55
C CYS A 103 5.41 -23.14 -4.73
N LYS A 104 6.59 -23.67 -4.41
CA LYS A 104 6.89 -25.10 -4.49
C LYS A 104 6.01 -25.93 -3.55
N ILE A 105 5.85 -25.49 -2.31
CA ILE A 105 5.03 -26.17 -1.31
C ILE A 105 3.55 -26.14 -1.72
N ASN A 106 3.03 -24.98 -2.13
CA ASN A 106 1.64 -24.83 -2.54
C ASN A 106 1.30 -25.70 -3.74
N LYS A 107 2.22 -25.80 -4.72
CA LYS A 107 2.06 -26.72 -5.85
C LYS A 107 1.93 -28.17 -5.36
N ARG A 108 2.86 -28.63 -4.52
CA ARG A 108 2.82 -29.99 -3.96
C ARG A 108 1.54 -30.27 -3.18
N LEU A 109 1.11 -29.33 -2.32
CA LEU A 109 -0.13 -29.47 -1.55
C LEU A 109 -1.36 -29.48 -2.45
N THR A 110 -1.34 -28.73 -3.55
CA THR A 110 -2.43 -28.74 -4.54
C THR A 110 -2.51 -30.11 -5.22
N ASP A 111 -1.38 -30.65 -5.65
CA ASP A 111 -1.29 -31.97 -6.28
C ASP A 111 -1.75 -33.08 -5.31
N GLU A 112 -1.34 -33.02 -4.04
CA GLU A 112 -1.73 -33.98 -3.01
C GLU A 112 -3.23 -33.90 -2.68
N ASN A 113 -3.77 -32.70 -2.51
CA ASN A 113 -5.21 -32.50 -2.30
C ASN A 113 -6.03 -33.01 -3.49
N PHE A 114 -5.53 -32.84 -4.71
CA PHE A 114 -6.19 -33.35 -5.91
C PHE A 114 -6.22 -34.89 -5.93
N ARG A 115 -5.14 -35.54 -5.48
CA ARG A 115 -5.10 -37.00 -5.33
C ARG A 115 -6.05 -37.50 -4.25
N LEU A 116 -6.02 -36.91 -3.06
CA LEU A 116 -6.88 -37.30 -1.94
C LEU A 116 -8.38 -37.13 -2.25
N LYS A 117 -8.74 -36.16 -3.10
CA LYS A 117 -10.11 -35.99 -3.58
C LYS A 117 -10.56 -37.06 -4.58
N GLN A 118 -9.64 -37.77 -5.22
CA GLN A 118 -9.98 -38.89 -6.12
C GLN A 118 -10.08 -40.22 -5.37
N GLU A 119 -9.48 -40.32 -4.19
CA GLU A 119 -9.47 -41.53 -3.35
C GLU A 119 -10.67 -41.59 -2.37
N ASN A 120 -11.45 -40.50 -2.24
CA ASN A 120 -12.72 -40.41 -1.49
C ASN A 120 -13.91 -40.34 -2.44
#